data_AF-A0A178KLF3-F1
#
_entry.id   AF-A0A178KLF3-F1
#
_cell.length_a   1.000
_cell.length_b   1.000
_cell.length_c   1.000
_cell.angle_alpha   90.00
_cell.angle_beta   90.00
_cell.angle_gamma   90.00
#
_symmetry.space_group_name_H-M   'P 1'
#
loop_
_entity.id
_entity.type
_entity.pdbx_description
1 polymer ?
#
loop_
_entity_poly.entity_id
_entity_poly.type
_entity_poly.pdbx_seq_one_letter_code
_entity_poly.pdbx_strand_id
1 'polypeptide(L)'
;MLAEYTKKSNLLFEISVACCLTLMLTFNRTLQVVDLKSLFKLFQTDVLTSTVIFLLSIYFFSNSKLTRLEVRENLIVSISALLLSILHIVGSDVTYTHSTLRGTVNKFSILAFLLLVLISFFAINTLLRLLLNWFKHLTLYSINTEKKYFRKKLYLLMLLPFILVRVFMFCIFFPGSTTWDSMYTIQEGLGYWPLTNSHPYIYTWVVSLFSKLGIKYFESLGIGVSIFNFLTLIITSVVVVFVIYKFFEIFNINIYLKIGLFLFYACFSDFIIMSFALYKDVYLVDFLLLFFLSMVFMIYLPSRFFSNVYSLPLFIFSFLGVYMLHRKAVIYVLVGVVLLFLYSKMYKKQIAKYVIISVLVTLVFNTLGNTILKPEESQKKYDYLSSRFQQLAAAVYYHPESFTKSELEFYDSTLGLDNNKNFLYSEADPIKNAMKNEQFKGKEREFFKVWWKGYRNHPKTYIDAILNLSVSYWYIYNIPDMAYVSSYYVAMYSRENNWFGNKKIYDKGMTFSQGDNMYDKLYKYVYEIHWALGDSSVIGLLYRPGFYTIGLLLILMFAILKRDKRLLPVVFFVVSIILTCIYSPIVNYFRYSYAYMMIMPLLIPLLFLKNSEKSNVEKHSSS
;
A
#
# COMPACT_ATOMS: atom_id res chain seq x y z
N MET A 1 9.17 43.63 0.20
CA MET A 1 7.94 44.30 0.69
C MET A 1 7.50 43.55 1.93
N LEU A 2 7.69 44.15 3.10
CA LEU A 2 7.35 43.57 4.40
C LEU A 2 5.83 43.36 4.47
N ALA A 3 5.39 42.10 4.51
CA ALA A 3 4.02 41.78 4.86
C ALA A 3 3.82 42.16 6.33
N GLU A 4 2.93 43.12 6.60
CA GLU A 4 2.46 43.45 7.94
C GLU A 4 1.91 42.19 8.61
N TYR A 5 2.65 41.68 9.60
CA TYR A 5 2.21 40.63 10.48
C TYR A 5 1.19 41.21 11.46
N THR A 6 -0.09 41.15 11.12
CA THR A 6 -1.17 41.53 12.03
C THR A 6 -1.32 40.45 13.12
N LYS A 7 -0.67 40.68 14.27
CA LYS A 7 -0.88 39.93 15.52
C LYS A 7 -2.20 40.38 16.16
N LYS A 8 -3.34 40.11 15.52
CA LYS A 8 -4.65 40.16 16.20
C LYS A 8 -5.07 38.72 16.49
N SER A 9 -4.61 38.19 17.63
CA SER A 9 -5.15 36.95 18.20
C SER A 9 -6.65 37.15 18.36
N ASN A 10 -7.43 36.37 17.62
CA ASN A 10 -8.87 36.31 17.82
C ASN A 10 -9.13 35.11 18.71
N LEU A 11 -9.12 35.34 20.03
CA LEU A 11 -9.33 34.32 21.06
C LEU A 11 -10.58 33.47 20.76
N LEU A 12 -11.64 34.07 20.21
CA LEU A 12 -12.87 33.36 19.85
C LEU A 12 -12.67 32.36 18.70
N PHE A 13 -11.82 32.71 17.72
CA PHE A 13 -11.43 31.78 16.65
C PHE A 13 -10.58 30.64 17.20
N GLU A 14 -9.59 30.93 18.05
CA GLU A 14 -8.71 29.93 18.66
C GLU A 14 -9.50 28.92 19.50
N ILE A 15 -10.44 29.40 20.33
CA ILE A 15 -11.36 28.55 21.10
C ILE A 15 -12.21 27.68 20.17
N SER A 16 -12.77 28.26 19.10
CA SER A 16 -13.63 27.52 18.17
C SER A 16 -12.88 26.39 17.45
N VAL A 17 -11.65 26.66 16.99
CA VAL A 17 -10.82 25.62 16.35
C VAL A 17 -10.38 24.57 17.35
N ALA A 18 -10.01 24.96 18.58
CA ALA A 18 -9.67 24.00 19.63
C ALA A 18 -10.86 23.09 19.98
N CYS A 19 -12.08 23.63 20.06
CA CYS A 19 -13.30 22.84 20.19
C CYS A 19 -13.47 21.86 19.02
N CYS A 20 -13.30 22.33 17.78
CA CYS A 20 -13.42 21.47 16.60
C CYS A 20 -12.39 20.35 16.59
N LEU A 21 -11.13 20.65 16.90
CA LEU A 21 -10.06 19.65 16.97
C LEU A 21 -10.32 18.63 18.09
N THR A 22 -10.78 19.09 19.24
CA THR A 22 -11.14 18.21 20.36
C THR A 22 -12.27 17.26 19.95
N LEU A 23 -13.38 17.79 19.43
CA LEU A 23 -14.52 16.99 18.99
C LEU A 23 -14.14 16.00 17.88
N MET A 24 -13.33 16.43 16.91
CA MET A 24 -12.83 15.56 15.84
C MET A 24 -12.03 14.37 16.39
N LEU A 25 -11.23 14.60 17.44
CA LEU A 25 -10.41 13.54 18.03
C LEU A 25 -11.20 12.63 18.98
N THR A 26 -12.21 13.16 19.69
CA THR A 26 -12.84 12.46 20.81
C THR A 26 -14.24 11.93 20.55
N PHE A 27 -14.94 12.31 19.46
CA PHE A 27 -16.31 11.83 19.23
C PHE A 27 -16.42 10.29 19.31
N ASN A 28 -17.57 9.80 19.79
CA ASN A 28 -17.81 8.38 19.98
C ASN A 28 -17.91 7.66 18.62
N ARG A 29 -16.90 6.89 18.27
CA ARG A 29 -16.76 6.27 16.94
C ARG A 29 -17.58 5.00 16.76
N THR A 30 -17.93 4.30 17.84
CA THR A 30 -18.62 3.00 17.79
C THR A 30 -20.14 3.10 17.73
N LEU A 31 -20.68 4.29 17.99
CA LEU A 31 -22.11 4.51 18.14
C LEU A 31 -22.81 4.69 16.78
N GLN A 32 -23.79 3.83 16.50
CA GLN A 32 -24.69 4.00 15.37
C GLN A 32 -25.72 5.11 15.63
N VAL A 33 -26.03 5.91 14.62
CA VAL A 33 -26.95 7.04 14.74
C VAL A 33 -28.32 6.67 14.14
N VAL A 34 -29.26 6.35 15.01
CA VAL A 34 -30.63 5.89 14.63
C VAL A 34 -31.72 6.89 14.99
N ASP A 35 -31.45 7.80 15.93
CA ASP A 35 -32.40 8.77 16.47
C ASP A 35 -31.70 10.03 17.01
N LEU A 36 -32.46 10.97 17.55
CA LEU A 36 -31.93 12.20 18.13
C LEU A 36 -31.07 11.93 19.38
N LYS A 37 -31.40 10.90 20.17
CA LYS A 37 -30.68 10.56 21.41
C LYS A 37 -29.27 10.04 21.11
N SER A 38 -29.16 9.14 20.13
CA SER A 38 -27.88 8.62 19.60
C SER A 38 -27.05 9.74 18.98
N LEU A 39 -27.68 10.70 18.27
CA LEU A 39 -26.99 11.90 17.78
C LEU A 39 -26.32 12.71 18.92
N PHE A 40 -27.00 12.91 20.06
CA PHE A 40 -26.37 13.60 21.19
C PHE A 40 -25.29 12.75 21.87
N LYS A 41 -25.53 11.45 22.03
CA LYS A 41 -24.55 10.50 22.60
C LYS A 41 -23.25 10.41 21.80
N LEU A 42 -23.30 10.70 20.50
CA LEU A 42 -22.11 10.79 19.66
C LEU A 42 -21.03 11.72 20.23
N PHE A 43 -21.45 12.84 20.81
CA PHE A 43 -20.55 13.86 21.35
C PHE A 43 -20.31 13.68 22.85
N GLN A 44 -20.79 12.60 23.45
CA GLN A 44 -20.45 12.23 24.82
C GLN A 44 -19.12 11.49 24.82
N THR A 45 -18.15 12.09 25.49
CA THR A 45 -16.75 11.65 25.50
C THR A 45 -16.20 11.70 26.91
N ASP A 46 -15.06 11.06 27.13
CA ASP A 46 -14.37 11.13 28.42
C ASP A 46 -13.98 12.58 28.74
N VAL A 47 -14.48 13.10 29.85
CA VAL A 47 -14.33 14.52 30.23
C VAL A 47 -12.86 14.89 30.39
N LEU A 48 -12.09 14.04 31.08
CA LEU A 48 -10.68 14.31 31.36
C LEU A 48 -9.87 14.40 30.05
N THR A 49 -10.04 13.40 29.18
CA THR A 49 -9.35 13.32 27.88
C THR A 49 -9.69 14.51 26.99
N SER A 50 -10.99 14.84 26.88
CA SER A 50 -11.45 15.98 26.09
C SER A 50 -10.97 17.32 26.65
N THR A 51 -10.99 17.52 27.97
CA THR A 51 -10.46 18.75 28.59
C THR A 51 -8.97 18.90 28.36
N VAL A 52 -8.18 17.83 28.51
CA VAL A 52 -6.73 17.87 28.26
C VAL A 52 -6.42 18.21 26.79
N ILE A 53 -7.08 17.53 25.84
CA ILE A 53 -6.90 17.81 24.41
C ILE A 53 -7.30 19.24 24.08
N PHE A 54 -8.39 19.74 24.65
CA PHE A 54 -8.86 21.10 24.43
C PHE A 54 -7.86 22.15 24.93
N LEU A 55 -7.37 22.01 26.17
CA LEU A 55 -6.39 22.93 26.74
C LEU A 55 -5.08 22.94 25.94
N LEU A 56 -4.58 21.76 25.55
CA LEU A 56 -3.39 21.64 24.69
C LEU A 56 -3.63 22.26 23.31
N SER A 57 -4.83 22.09 22.74
CA SER A 57 -5.21 22.65 21.45
C SER A 57 -5.28 24.18 21.50
N ILE A 58 -5.91 24.75 22.53
CA ILE A 58 -5.92 26.20 22.75
C ILE A 58 -4.48 26.71 22.86
N TYR A 59 -3.67 26.12 23.73
CA TYR A 59 -2.29 26.53 23.92
C TYR A 59 -1.49 26.48 22.60
N PHE A 60 -1.68 25.41 21.81
CA PHE A 60 -1.04 25.27 20.50
C PHE A 60 -1.48 26.35 19.52
N PHE A 61 -2.79 26.63 19.41
CA PHE A 61 -3.31 27.62 18.46
C PHE A 61 -3.01 29.06 18.87
N SER A 62 -3.05 29.39 20.16
CA SER A 62 -2.69 30.72 20.67
C SER A 62 -1.20 31.07 20.44
N ASN A 63 -0.33 30.05 20.39
CA ASN A 63 1.09 30.23 20.08
C ASN A 63 1.42 30.12 18.58
N SER A 64 0.45 29.71 17.76
CA SER A 64 0.66 29.49 16.33
C SER A 64 0.28 30.71 15.51
N LYS A 65 1.15 31.11 14.58
CA LYS A 65 0.88 32.22 13.66
C LYS A 65 0.16 31.72 12.41
N LEU A 66 -1.09 32.14 12.22
CA LEU A 66 -1.86 31.95 10.99
C LEU A 66 -1.60 33.09 10.02
N THR A 67 -1.07 32.76 8.84
CA THR A 67 -0.88 33.72 7.76
C THR A 67 -2.11 33.77 6.85
N ARG A 68 -2.44 34.97 6.37
CA ARG A 68 -3.48 35.14 5.36
C ARG A 68 -3.00 34.51 4.05
N LEU A 69 -3.78 33.57 3.53
CA LEU A 69 -3.50 32.90 2.26
C LEU A 69 -4.05 33.69 1.09
N GLU A 70 -3.39 33.57 -0.07
CA GLU A 70 -3.96 34.04 -1.34
C GLU A 70 -5.21 33.23 -1.71
N VAL A 71 -6.09 33.79 -2.55
CA VAL A 71 -7.35 33.14 -2.96
C VAL A 71 -7.13 31.72 -3.49
N ARG A 72 -6.11 31.55 -4.35
CA ARG A 72 -5.76 30.24 -4.91
C ARG A 72 -5.27 29.25 -3.86
N GLU A 73 -4.37 29.68 -2.97
CA GLU A 73 -3.84 28.83 -1.91
C GLU A 73 -4.95 28.41 -0.96
N ASN A 74 -5.82 29.36 -0.59
CA ASN A 74 -7.00 29.12 0.23
C ASN A 74 -7.93 28.08 -0.39
N LEU A 75 -8.19 28.16 -1.70
CA LEU A 75 -9.00 27.18 -2.43
C LEU A 75 -8.38 25.78 -2.38
N ILE A 76 -7.09 25.65 -2.70
CA ILE A 76 -6.40 24.36 -2.74
C ILE A 76 -6.35 23.72 -1.33
N VAL A 77 -6.05 24.51 -0.30
CA VAL A 77 -6.05 24.04 1.09
C VAL A 77 -7.46 23.62 1.53
N SER A 78 -8.49 24.38 1.16
CA SER A 78 -9.88 24.06 1.52
C SER A 78 -10.37 22.78 0.83
N ILE A 79 -10.07 22.59 -0.46
CA ILE A 79 -10.40 21.35 -1.17
C ILE A 79 -9.69 20.15 -0.54
N SER A 80 -8.41 20.29 -0.20
CA SER A 80 -7.62 19.23 0.44
C SER A 80 -8.15 18.91 1.84
N ALA A 81 -8.52 19.92 2.62
CA ALA A 81 -9.13 19.76 3.94
C ALA A 81 -10.48 19.04 3.85
N LEU A 82 -11.32 19.40 2.89
CA LEU A 82 -12.62 18.75 2.67
C LEU A 82 -12.44 17.27 2.32
N LEU A 83 -11.53 16.96 1.40
CA LEU A 83 -11.21 15.57 1.04
C LEU A 83 -10.74 14.76 2.25
N LEU A 84 -9.78 15.28 3.02
CA LEU A 84 -9.27 14.62 4.23
C LEU A 84 -10.35 14.48 5.32
N SER A 85 -11.27 15.44 5.43
CA SER A 85 -12.38 15.37 6.39
C SER A 85 -13.37 14.28 6.02
N ILE A 86 -13.72 14.16 4.73
CA ILE A 86 -14.57 13.08 4.24
C ILE A 86 -13.90 11.73 4.48
N LEU A 87 -12.61 11.59 4.13
CA LEU A 87 -11.85 10.36 4.40
C LEU A 87 -11.78 10.03 5.89
N HIS A 88 -11.62 11.04 6.75
CA HIS A 88 -11.60 10.83 8.20
C HIS A 88 -12.94 10.29 8.72
N ILE A 89 -14.06 10.89 8.33
CA ILE A 89 -15.38 10.48 8.80
C ILE A 89 -15.82 9.15 8.17
N VAL A 90 -15.72 9.00 6.85
CA VAL A 90 -16.06 7.74 6.17
C VAL A 90 -15.18 6.59 6.67
N GLY A 91 -13.88 6.84 6.87
CA GLY A 91 -12.96 5.86 7.41
C GLY A 91 -13.32 5.45 8.83
N SER A 92 -13.62 6.43 9.70
CA SER A 92 -14.09 6.15 11.05
C SER A 92 -15.39 5.33 11.05
N ASP A 93 -16.38 5.74 10.26
CA ASP A 93 -17.68 5.06 10.17
C ASP A 93 -17.50 3.58 9.77
N VAL A 94 -16.71 3.32 8.72
CA VAL A 94 -16.45 1.96 8.22
C VAL A 94 -15.63 1.14 9.22
N THR A 95 -14.59 1.72 9.83
CA THR A 95 -13.73 1.02 10.80
C THR A 95 -14.51 0.58 12.04
N TYR A 96 -15.37 1.43 12.59
CA TYR A 96 -15.98 1.18 13.90
C TYR A 96 -17.44 0.72 13.82
N THR A 97 -18.14 0.91 12.69
CA THR A 97 -19.55 0.49 12.52
C THR A 97 -19.79 -0.43 11.33
N HIS A 98 -18.75 -0.74 10.55
CA HIS A 98 -18.81 -1.54 9.31
C HIS A 98 -19.75 -0.98 8.24
N SER A 99 -20.08 0.30 8.35
CA SER A 99 -21.10 0.95 7.55
C SER A 99 -20.81 2.43 7.43
N THR A 100 -21.07 3.01 6.27
CA THR A 100 -21.10 4.48 6.12
C THR A 100 -22.30 5.09 6.83
N LEU A 101 -22.26 6.43 7.02
CA LEU A 101 -23.31 7.21 7.65
C LEU A 101 -23.65 6.66 9.06
N ARG A 102 -22.62 6.20 9.80
CA ARG A 102 -22.70 5.49 11.10
C ARG A 102 -23.90 4.55 11.22
N GLY A 103 -23.96 3.60 10.31
CA GLY A 103 -24.85 2.43 10.40
C GLY A 103 -26.07 2.49 9.49
N THR A 104 -26.87 3.56 9.57
CA THR A 104 -28.20 3.59 8.94
C THR A 104 -28.43 4.85 8.11
N VAL A 105 -29.39 4.81 7.18
CA VAL A 105 -29.78 5.97 6.37
C VAL A 105 -31.03 6.60 6.97
N ASN A 106 -30.86 7.69 7.72
CA ASN A 106 -31.96 8.47 8.26
C ASN A 106 -31.55 9.95 8.37
N LYS A 107 -32.51 10.83 8.67
CA LYS A 107 -32.25 12.28 8.76
C LYS A 107 -31.19 12.65 9.81
N PHE A 108 -31.14 11.92 10.93
CA PHE A 108 -30.18 12.17 12.00
C PHE A 108 -28.78 11.66 11.64
N SER A 109 -28.64 10.52 10.96
CA SER A 109 -27.35 10.03 10.50
C SER A 109 -26.73 10.92 9.42
N ILE A 110 -27.55 11.44 8.50
CA ILE A 110 -27.12 12.44 7.50
C ILE A 110 -26.69 13.74 8.21
N LEU A 111 -27.51 14.26 9.13
CA LEU A 111 -27.16 15.46 9.91
C LEU A 111 -25.86 15.24 10.67
N ALA A 112 -25.71 14.10 11.33
CA ALA A 112 -24.52 13.74 12.06
C ALA A 112 -23.30 13.72 11.13
N PHE A 113 -23.42 13.15 9.93
CA PHE A 113 -22.32 13.05 8.96
C PHE A 113 -21.87 14.45 8.53
N LEU A 114 -22.82 15.32 8.18
CA LEU A 114 -22.54 16.71 7.80
C LEU A 114 -21.88 17.49 8.93
N LEU A 115 -22.36 17.34 10.17
CA LEU A 115 -21.77 17.99 11.34
C LEU A 115 -20.33 17.52 11.59
N LEU A 116 -20.08 16.20 11.57
CA LEU A 116 -18.73 15.66 11.77
C LEU A 116 -17.77 16.06 10.66
N VAL A 117 -18.22 16.09 9.40
CA VAL A 117 -17.41 16.57 8.27
C VAL A 117 -17.10 18.06 8.44
N LEU A 118 -18.06 18.88 8.86
CA LEU A 118 -17.86 20.30 9.10
C LEU A 118 -16.85 20.56 10.24
N ILE A 119 -17.00 19.86 11.37
CA ILE A 119 -16.08 19.92 12.52
C ILE A 119 -14.66 19.53 12.08
N SER A 120 -14.54 18.40 11.38
CA SER A 120 -13.25 17.90 10.87
C SER A 120 -12.64 18.87 9.86
N PHE A 121 -13.48 19.48 9.00
CA PHE A 121 -13.04 20.45 8.00
C PHE A 121 -12.42 21.67 8.65
N PHE A 122 -13.04 22.27 9.66
CA PHE A 122 -12.46 23.43 10.33
C PHE A 122 -11.13 23.11 11.03
N ALA A 123 -11.05 21.97 11.71
CA ALA A 123 -9.82 21.52 12.37
C ALA A 123 -8.70 21.25 11.35
N ILE A 124 -8.95 20.40 10.35
CA ILE A 124 -7.96 20.01 9.33
C ILE A 124 -7.56 21.22 8.48
N ASN A 125 -8.49 22.07 8.04
CA ASN A 125 -8.17 23.28 7.26
C ASN A 125 -7.23 24.21 8.04
N THR A 126 -7.41 24.35 9.35
CA THR A 126 -6.51 25.17 10.18
C THR A 126 -5.13 24.53 10.29
N LEU A 127 -5.05 23.22 10.54
CA LEU A 127 -3.79 22.48 10.57
C LEU A 127 -3.03 22.55 9.24
N LEU A 128 -3.73 22.44 8.10
CA LEU A 128 -3.12 22.56 6.77
C LEU A 128 -2.60 23.97 6.49
N ARG A 129 -3.25 25.03 6.99
CA ARG A 129 -2.73 26.41 6.90
C ARG A 129 -1.43 26.57 7.68
N LEU A 130 -1.37 26.01 8.89
CA LEU A 130 -0.15 26.01 9.70
C LEU A 130 0.97 25.22 9.00
N LEU A 131 0.65 24.05 8.46
CA LEU A 131 1.59 23.23 7.70
C LEU A 131 2.11 23.97 6.46
N LEU A 132 1.23 24.65 5.72
CA LEU A 132 1.62 25.48 4.57
C LEU A 132 2.51 26.65 4.99
N ASN A 133 2.20 27.31 6.10
CA ASN A 133 3.02 28.39 6.64
C ASN A 133 4.43 27.89 6.97
N TRP A 134 4.53 26.77 7.68
CA TRP A 134 5.80 26.10 7.95
C TRP A 134 6.55 25.76 6.66
N PHE A 135 5.86 25.18 5.67
CA PHE A 135 6.46 24.79 4.40
C PHE A 135 7.01 25.98 3.61
N LYS A 136 6.38 27.16 3.66
CA LYS A 136 6.86 28.38 3.00
C LYS A 136 8.20 28.88 3.54
N HIS A 137 8.56 28.53 4.78
CA HIS A 137 9.83 28.92 5.41
C HIS A 137 10.97 27.92 5.12
N LEU A 138 10.69 26.78 4.49
CA LEU A 138 11.70 25.77 4.21
C LEU A 138 12.56 26.13 2.99
N THR A 139 13.84 25.77 3.08
CA THR A 139 14.78 25.93 1.97
C THR A 139 14.52 24.89 0.89
N LEU A 140 14.39 25.36 -0.35
CA LEU A 140 14.27 24.49 -1.52
C LEU A 140 15.66 24.19 -2.10
N TYR A 141 15.87 22.93 -2.45
CA TYR A 141 17.13 22.38 -2.94
C TYR A 141 17.19 22.31 -4.47
N SER A 142 18.40 22.32 -5.01
CA SER A 142 18.66 22.09 -6.43
C SER A 142 18.76 20.60 -6.76
N ILE A 143 18.62 20.28 -8.04
CA ILE A 143 18.90 18.95 -8.58
C ILE A 143 20.36 18.94 -9.04
N ASN A 144 21.06 17.82 -8.82
CA ASN A 144 22.37 17.61 -9.40
C ASN A 144 22.24 17.16 -10.87
N THR A 145 22.50 18.08 -11.79
CA THR A 145 22.40 17.82 -13.24
C THR A 145 23.66 17.18 -13.81
N GLU A 146 24.79 17.26 -13.10
CA GLU A 146 26.06 16.71 -13.56
C GLU A 146 26.08 15.19 -13.47
N LYS A 147 26.72 14.57 -14.45
CA LYS A 147 26.95 13.13 -14.44
C LYS A 147 28.04 12.80 -13.43
N LYS A 148 27.64 12.32 -12.25
CA LYS A 148 28.59 11.79 -11.27
C LYS A 148 28.95 10.34 -11.58
N TYR A 149 30.21 9.99 -11.35
CA TYR A 149 30.65 8.61 -11.32
C TYR A 149 30.00 7.87 -10.15
N PHE A 150 29.72 6.58 -10.34
CA PHE A 150 29.18 5.72 -9.30
C PHE A 150 30.20 5.61 -8.15
N ARG A 151 29.83 6.13 -6.98
CA ARG A 151 30.68 6.13 -5.78
C ARG A 151 30.57 4.79 -5.07
N LYS A 152 31.30 3.78 -5.57
CA LYS A 152 31.31 2.40 -5.05
C LYS A 152 31.47 2.33 -3.52
N LYS A 153 32.41 3.09 -2.94
CA LYS A 153 32.63 3.12 -1.48
C LYS A 153 31.39 3.56 -0.70
N LEU A 154 30.73 4.64 -1.13
CA LEU A 154 29.52 5.13 -0.47
C LEU A 154 28.36 4.14 -0.58
N TYR A 155 28.18 3.55 -1.76
CA TYR A 155 27.16 2.52 -1.96
C TYR A 155 27.38 1.31 -1.04
N LEU A 156 28.62 0.82 -0.93
CA LEU A 156 28.95 -0.29 -0.03
C LEU A 156 28.77 0.06 1.46
N LEU A 157 29.10 1.30 1.85
CA LEU A 157 28.85 1.79 3.22
C LEU A 157 27.36 1.85 3.57
N MET A 158 26.48 2.00 2.58
CA MET A 158 25.02 1.88 2.78
C MET A 158 24.56 0.42 2.74
N LEU A 159 25.09 -0.37 1.80
CA LEU A 159 24.63 -1.74 1.56
C LEU A 159 25.01 -2.71 2.68
N LEU A 160 26.25 -2.64 3.19
CA LEU A 160 26.73 -3.61 4.18
C LEU A 160 25.92 -3.56 5.49
N PRO A 161 25.70 -2.41 6.15
CA PRO A 161 24.84 -2.36 7.33
C PRO A 161 23.41 -2.82 7.05
N PHE A 162 22.89 -2.49 5.85
CA PHE A 162 21.54 -2.85 5.44
C PHE A 162 21.33 -4.36 5.31
N ILE A 163 22.32 -5.07 4.76
CA ILE A 163 22.35 -6.54 4.67
C ILE A 163 22.56 -7.14 6.06
N LEU A 164 23.49 -6.62 6.87
CA LEU A 164 23.81 -7.18 8.19
C LEU A 164 22.58 -7.26 9.10
N VAL A 165 21.78 -6.19 9.16
CA VAL A 165 20.52 -6.19 9.93
C VAL A 165 19.56 -7.28 9.45
N ARG A 166 19.44 -7.47 8.13
CA ARG A 166 18.54 -8.47 7.54
C ARG A 166 19.05 -9.89 7.73
N VAL A 167 20.35 -10.12 7.59
CA VAL A 167 20.96 -11.44 7.82
C VAL A 167 20.78 -11.85 9.28
N PHE A 168 20.98 -10.93 10.22
CA PHE A 168 20.72 -11.18 11.63
C PHE A 168 19.25 -11.61 11.86
N MET A 169 18.29 -10.87 11.31
CA MET A 169 16.87 -11.24 11.42
C MET A 169 16.53 -12.54 10.67
N PHE A 170 17.13 -12.80 9.52
CA PHE A 170 16.96 -14.04 8.78
C PHE A 170 17.45 -15.25 9.58
N CYS A 171 18.57 -15.14 10.30
CA CYS A 171 19.05 -16.19 11.19
C CYS A 171 18.05 -16.46 12.32
N ILE A 172 17.45 -15.42 12.90
CA ILE A 172 16.40 -15.58 13.92
C ILE A 172 15.17 -16.27 13.32
N PHE A 173 14.69 -15.81 12.16
CA PHE A 173 13.49 -16.34 11.52
C PHE A 173 13.76 -17.50 10.55
N PHE A 174 14.89 -18.21 10.68
CA PHE A 174 15.28 -19.28 9.76
C PHE A 174 14.17 -20.34 9.62
N PRO A 175 13.86 -20.85 8.40
CA PRO A 175 14.51 -20.63 7.10
C PRO A 175 14.01 -19.38 6.34
N GLY A 176 13.49 -18.39 7.05
CA GLY A 176 12.79 -17.22 6.50
C GLY A 176 11.27 -17.33 6.70
N SER A 177 10.53 -16.32 6.23
CA SER A 177 9.08 -16.28 6.41
C SER A 177 8.36 -16.97 5.25
N THR A 178 7.31 -17.72 5.58
CA THR A 178 6.43 -18.37 4.60
C THR A 178 4.97 -18.06 4.92
N THR A 179 4.16 -18.00 3.87
CA THR A 179 2.72 -17.71 3.92
C THR A 179 1.93 -18.92 3.41
N TRP A 180 0.61 -18.85 3.47
CA TRP A 180 -0.26 -19.84 2.82
C TRP A 180 0.01 -19.95 1.31
N ASP A 181 0.15 -18.82 0.61
CA ASP A 181 0.51 -18.78 -0.82
C ASP A 181 1.88 -19.41 -1.11
N SER A 182 2.82 -19.28 -0.17
CA SER A 182 4.15 -19.90 -0.27
C SER A 182 4.04 -21.42 -0.30
N MET A 183 3.17 -22.00 0.54
CA MET A 183 2.99 -23.44 0.62
C MET A 183 2.34 -24.00 -0.66
N TYR A 184 1.33 -23.31 -1.22
CA TYR A 184 0.76 -23.67 -2.53
C TYR A 184 1.81 -23.61 -3.64
N THR A 185 2.63 -22.56 -3.65
CA THR A 185 3.73 -22.41 -4.63
C THR A 185 4.74 -23.57 -4.54
N ILE A 186 5.09 -23.99 -3.32
CA ILE A 186 5.97 -25.15 -3.10
C ILE A 186 5.30 -26.44 -3.60
N GLN A 187 4.01 -26.67 -3.30
CA GLN A 187 3.28 -27.86 -3.76
C GLN A 187 3.21 -27.94 -5.30
N GLU A 188 2.86 -26.85 -5.98
CA GLU A 188 2.88 -26.76 -7.45
C GLU A 188 4.29 -27.05 -7.98
N GLY A 189 5.32 -26.46 -7.37
CA GLY A 189 6.71 -26.65 -7.78
C GLY A 189 7.22 -28.10 -7.64
N LEU A 190 6.78 -28.81 -6.60
CA LEU A 190 7.12 -30.21 -6.37
C LEU A 190 6.29 -31.19 -7.22
N GLY A 191 5.23 -30.71 -7.88
CA GLY A 191 4.35 -31.53 -8.71
C GLY A 191 3.22 -32.25 -7.95
N TYR A 192 2.87 -31.78 -6.74
CA TYR A 192 1.64 -32.23 -6.07
C TYR A 192 0.38 -31.68 -6.74
N TRP A 193 0.50 -30.46 -7.25
CA TRP A 193 -0.50 -29.81 -8.10
C TRP A 193 0.15 -29.50 -9.45
N PRO A 194 -0.63 -29.44 -10.53
CA PRO A 194 -0.11 -28.96 -11.81
C PRO A 194 0.41 -27.54 -11.66
N LEU A 195 1.47 -27.21 -12.40
CA LEU A 195 1.93 -25.84 -12.50
C LEU A 195 0.84 -25.03 -13.20
N THR A 196 0.14 -24.18 -12.46
CA THR A 196 -0.87 -23.28 -13.02
C THR A 196 -0.34 -21.85 -13.08
N ASN A 197 -1.09 -20.96 -13.72
CA ASN A 197 -0.82 -19.52 -13.65
C ASN A 197 -1.70 -18.80 -12.59
N SER A 198 -2.09 -19.49 -11.52
CA SER A 198 -2.76 -18.90 -10.35
C SER A 198 -1.77 -18.10 -9.49
N HIS A 199 -0.58 -18.67 -9.29
CA HIS A 199 0.64 -17.93 -8.96
C HIS A 199 1.45 -17.75 -10.26
N PRO A 200 2.34 -16.74 -10.35
CA PRO A 200 3.13 -16.54 -11.54
C PRO A 200 4.06 -17.73 -11.76
N TYR A 201 3.80 -18.49 -12.83
CA TYR A 201 4.41 -19.79 -13.05
C TYR A 201 5.95 -19.76 -13.10
N ILE A 202 6.56 -18.67 -13.58
CA ILE A 202 8.03 -18.53 -13.57
C ILE A 202 8.55 -18.43 -12.14
N TYR A 203 7.89 -17.65 -11.29
CA TYR A 203 8.23 -17.54 -9.88
C TYR A 203 8.09 -18.90 -9.19
N THR A 204 6.95 -19.57 -9.39
CA THR A 204 6.70 -20.93 -8.86
C THR A 204 7.77 -21.91 -9.33
N TRP A 205 8.14 -21.87 -10.61
CA TRP A 205 9.17 -22.72 -11.16
C TRP A 205 10.54 -22.46 -10.52
N VAL A 206 10.95 -21.20 -10.34
CA VAL A 206 12.21 -20.87 -9.65
C VAL A 206 12.20 -21.38 -8.20
N VAL A 207 11.13 -21.13 -7.45
CA VAL A 207 10.95 -21.68 -6.09
C VAL A 207 11.09 -23.21 -6.09
N SER A 208 10.55 -23.87 -7.11
CA SER A 208 10.66 -25.33 -7.26
C SER A 208 12.09 -25.82 -7.42
N LEU A 209 12.94 -25.07 -8.15
CA LEU A 209 14.34 -25.44 -8.36
C LEU A 209 15.09 -25.46 -7.02
N PHE A 210 14.90 -24.43 -6.19
CA PHE A 210 15.53 -24.36 -4.88
C PHE A 210 14.96 -25.42 -3.92
N SER A 211 13.65 -25.66 -3.95
CA SER A 211 13.02 -26.72 -3.15
C SER A 211 13.59 -28.11 -3.50
N LYS A 212 13.72 -28.42 -4.80
CA LYS A 212 14.31 -29.68 -5.30
C LYS A 212 15.80 -29.79 -5.00
N LEU A 213 16.54 -28.67 -5.09
CA LEU A 213 17.95 -28.60 -4.71
C LEU A 213 18.13 -28.94 -3.23
N GLY A 214 17.32 -28.34 -2.35
CA GLY A 214 17.30 -28.65 -0.92
C GLY A 214 17.11 -30.14 -0.64
N ILE A 215 16.09 -30.74 -1.23
CA ILE A 215 15.83 -32.19 -1.08
C ILE A 215 17.02 -33.01 -1.59
N LYS A 216 17.54 -32.72 -2.79
CA LYS A 216 18.56 -33.53 -3.45
C LYS A 216 19.92 -33.50 -2.75
N TYR A 217 20.36 -32.34 -2.28
CA TYR A 217 21.73 -32.14 -1.78
C TYR A 217 21.81 -32.02 -0.26
N PHE A 218 20.71 -31.66 0.41
CA PHE A 218 20.68 -31.42 1.86
C PHE A 218 19.66 -32.29 2.59
N GLU A 219 18.91 -33.14 1.87
CA GLU A 219 17.83 -33.95 2.44
C GLU A 219 16.83 -33.11 3.27
N SER A 220 16.63 -31.86 2.84
CA SER A 220 15.76 -30.88 3.49
C SER A 220 15.18 -29.89 2.48
N LEU A 221 13.86 -29.86 2.39
CA LEU A 221 13.14 -28.84 1.65
C LEU A 221 13.28 -27.48 2.33
N GLY A 222 13.27 -27.45 3.67
CA GLY A 222 13.44 -26.22 4.46
C GLY A 222 14.76 -25.50 4.18
N ILE A 223 15.86 -26.23 3.95
CA ILE A 223 17.13 -25.65 3.47
C ILE A 223 16.98 -25.09 2.05
N GLY A 224 16.27 -25.77 1.16
CA GLY A 224 15.97 -25.23 -0.18
C GLY A 224 15.22 -23.90 -0.11
N VAL A 225 14.19 -23.82 0.74
CA VAL A 225 13.43 -22.60 1.04
C VAL A 225 14.35 -21.50 1.62
N SER A 226 15.27 -21.86 2.51
CA SER A 226 16.19 -20.90 3.13
C SER A 226 17.14 -20.27 2.12
N ILE A 227 17.68 -21.05 1.17
CA ILE A 227 18.56 -20.54 0.11
C ILE A 227 17.80 -19.56 -0.77
N PHE A 228 16.55 -19.87 -1.15
CA PHE A 228 15.71 -18.95 -1.93
C PHE A 228 15.40 -17.66 -1.18
N ASN A 229 15.02 -17.75 0.10
CA ASN A 229 14.73 -16.59 0.93
C ASN A 229 15.97 -15.72 1.18
N PHE A 230 17.14 -16.34 1.34
CA PHE A 230 18.41 -15.61 1.44
C PHE A 230 18.74 -14.87 0.13
N LEU A 231 18.49 -15.49 -1.03
CA LEU A 231 18.65 -14.81 -2.32
C LEU A 231 17.66 -13.63 -2.46
N THR A 232 16.42 -13.81 -2.01
CA THR A 232 15.42 -12.72 -1.93
C THR A 232 15.97 -11.56 -1.11
N LEU A 233 16.55 -11.84 0.06
CA LEU A 233 17.13 -10.85 0.96
C LEU A 233 18.23 -10.05 0.29
N ILE A 234 19.15 -10.71 -0.40
CA ILE A 234 20.24 -10.05 -1.11
C ILE A 234 19.72 -9.18 -2.25
N ILE A 235 18.81 -9.70 -3.07
CA ILE A 235 18.24 -8.97 -4.21
C ILE A 235 17.50 -7.72 -3.73
N THR A 236 16.58 -7.86 -2.77
CA THR A 236 15.82 -6.75 -2.21
C THR A 236 16.75 -5.72 -1.56
N SER A 237 17.78 -6.16 -0.83
CA SER A 237 18.77 -5.25 -0.24
C SER A 237 19.53 -4.44 -1.29
N VAL A 238 19.98 -5.10 -2.36
CA VAL A 238 20.68 -4.44 -3.48
C VAL A 238 19.77 -3.43 -4.17
N VAL A 239 18.51 -3.81 -4.48
CA VAL A 239 17.56 -2.95 -5.17
C VAL A 239 17.19 -1.73 -4.32
N VAL A 240 16.81 -1.92 -3.06
CA VAL A 240 16.38 -0.84 -2.18
C VAL A 240 17.53 0.15 -1.93
N VAL A 241 18.72 -0.34 -1.60
CA VAL A 241 19.89 0.53 -1.38
C VAL A 241 20.30 1.23 -2.67
N PHE A 242 20.22 0.57 -3.82
CA PHE A 242 20.50 1.20 -5.11
C PHE A 242 19.54 2.36 -5.41
N VAL A 243 18.23 2.17 -5.17
CA VAL A 243 17.22 3.21 -5.37
C VAL A 243 17.48 4.39 -4.43
N ILE A 244 17.67 4.15 -3.14
CA ILE A 244 17.98 5.19 -2.14
C ILE A 244 19.27 5.93 -2.51
N TYR A 245 20.33 5.20 -2.87
CA TYR A 245 21.60 5.75 -3.30
C TYR A 245 21.43 6.68 -4.50
N LYS A 246 20.64 6.26 -5.51
CA LYS A 246 20.37 7.09 -6.69
C LYS A 246 19.58 8.35 -6.34
N PHE A 247 18.60 8.27 -5.44
CA PHE A 247 17.94 9.47 -4.92
C PHE A 247 18.92 10.43 -4.25
N PHE A 248 19.83 9.92 -3.42
CA PHE A 248 20.83 10.74 -2.73
C PHE A 248 21.91 11.32 -3.65
N GLU A 249 22.15 10.67 -4.79
CA GLU A 249 23.05 11.12 -5.85
C GLU A 249 22.43 12.25 -6.69
N ILE A 250 21.14 12.10 -7.06
CA ILE A 250 20.40 13.02 -7.92
C ILE A 250 20.01 14.28 -7.17
N PHE A 251 19.47 14.14 -5.96
CA PHE A 251 18.82 15.22 -5.24
C PHE A 251 19.74 15.73 -4.12
N ASN A 252 19.97 17.06 -4.10
CA ASN A 252 20.74 17.71 -3.03
C ASN A 252 19.88 17.85 -1.77
N ILE A 253 19.52 16.73 -1.15
CA ILE A 253 18.63 16.68 0.02
C ILE A 253 19.40 17.01 1.30
N ASN A 254 18.72 17.60 2.29
CA ASN A 254 19.20 17.71 3.66
C ASN A 254 19.75 16.37 4.20
N ILE A 255 20.90 16.41 4.87
CA ILE A 255 21.53 15.22 5.48
C ILE A 255 20.61 14.49 6.47
N TYR A 256 19.84 15.19 7.28
CA TYR A 256 18.92 14.58 8.24
C TYR A 256 17.81 13.79 7.55
N LEU A 257 17.29 14.31 6.42
CA LEU A 257 16.30 13.58 5.62
C LEU A 257 16.93 12.37 4.92
N LYS A 258 18.21 12.45 4.49
CA LYS A 258 18.93 11.28 3.97
C LYS A 258 19.10 10.20 5.04
N ILE A 259 19.52 10.58 6.24
CA ILE A 259 19.68 9.65 7.37
C ILE A 259 18.34 9.05 7.75
N GLY A 260 17.30 9.87 7.90
CA GLY A 260 15.96 9.42 8.26
C GLY A 260 15.37 8.44 7.24
N LEU A 261 15.49 8.73 5.93
CA LEU A 261 15.06 7.81 4.88
C LEU A 261 15.85 6.49 4.95
N PHE A 262 17.18 6.55 5.04
CA PHE A 262 17.99 5.33 5.10
C PHE A 262 17.63 4.47 6.32
N LEU A 263 17.52 5.08 7.51
CA LEU A 263 17.14 4.36 8.74
C LEU A 263 15.73 3.79 8.64
N PHE A 264 14.77 4.50 8.04
CA PHE A 264 13.43 3.98 7.81
C PHE A 264 13.47 2.67 6.99
N TYR A 265 14.13 2.66 5.82
CA TYR A 265 14.22 1.42 5.03
C TYR A 265 15.09 0.33 5.66
N ALA A 266 16.09 0.72 6.45
CA ALA A 266 17.00 -0.22 7.09
C ALA A 266 16.38 -0.90 8.32
N CYS A 267 15.56 -0.19 9.09
CA CYS A 267 15.11 -0.60 10.42
C CYS A 267 13.60 -0.86 10.53
N PHE A 268 12.77 -0.47 9.55
CA PHE A 268 11.34 -0.76 9.59
C PHE A 268 11.09 -2.27 9.50
N SER A 269 10.45 -2.85 10.52
CA SER A 269 10.46 -4.31 10.73
C SER A 269 9.77 -5.08 9.61
N ASP A 270 8.68 -4.56 9.04
CA ASP A 270 7.99 -5.20 7.92
C ASP A 270 8.88 -5.30 6.67
N PHE A 271 9.68 -4.28 6.38
CA PHE A 271 10.61 -4.31 5.24
C PHE A 271 11.78 -5.27 5.46
N ILE A 272 12.13 -5.54 6.72
CA ILE A 272 13.12 -6.56 7.05
C ILE A 272 12.50 -7.93 6.84
N ILE A 273 11.33 -8.22 7.42
CA ILE A 273 10.64 -9.51 7.28
C ILE A 273 10.32 -9.84 5.82
N MET A 274 9.77 -8.87 5.08
CA MET A 274 9.49 -9.07 3.66
C MET A 274 10.74 -9.37 2.84
N SER A 275 11.91 -8.88 3.22
CA SER A 275 13.14 -9.14 2.46
C SER A 275 13.53 -10.62 2.44
N PHE A 276 13.06 -11.44 3.38
CA PHE A 276 13.29 -12.89 3.39
C PHE A 276 11.99 -13.70 3.43
N ALA A 277 10.89 -13.12 2.96
CA ALA A 277 9.63 -13.83 2.81
C ALA A 277 9.57 -14.53 1.45
N LEU A 278 9.13 -15.80 1.43
CA LEU A 278 8.84 -16.53 0.20
C LEU A 278 7.54 -15.99 -0.39
N TYR A 279 7.61 -14.80 -1.00
CA TYR A 279 6.44 -14.14 -1.56
C TYR A 279 6.76 -13.44 -2.88
N LYS A 280 5.94 -13.69 -3.90
CA LYS A 280 6.06 -13.05 -5.22
C LYS A 280 5.99 -11.52 -5.15
N ASP A 281 5.24 -11.00 -4.18
CA ASP A 281 5.02 -9.56 -3.99
C ASP A 281 6.31 -8.82 -3.61
N VAL A 282 7.29 -9.51 -3.01
CA VAL A 282 8.59 -8.92 -2.64
C VAL A 282 9.34 -8.49 -3.91
N TYR A 283 9.52 -9.42 -4.83
CA TYR A 283 10.17 -9.16 -6.10
C TYR A 283 9.37 -8.19 -6.97
N LEU A 284 8.03 -8.27 -6.92
CA LEU A 284 7.17 -7.34 -7.65
C LEU A 284 7.49 -5.90 -7.26
N VAL A 285 7.60 -5.63 -5.95
CA VAL A 285 7.93 -4.31 -5.42
C VAL A 285 9.37 -3.90 -5.75
N ASP A 286 10.34 -4.82 -5.73
CA ASP A 286 11.70 -4.54 -6.17
C ASP A 286 11.74 -4.04 -7.62
N PHE A 287 11.08 -4.74 -8.54
CA PHE A 287 11.00 -4.31 -9.93
C PHE A 287 10.18 -3.02 -10.10
N LEU A 288 9.13 -2.83 -9.31
CA LEU A 288 8.33 -1.61 -9.30
C LEU A 288 9.14 -0.40 -8.82
N LEU A 289 10.03 -0.57 -7.84
CA LEU A 289 10.95 0.48 -7.38
C LEU A 289 11.96 0.86 -8.47
N LEU A 290 12.47 -0.10 -9.24
CA LEU A 290 13.35 0.19 -10.38
C LEU A 290 12.61 0.87 -11.52
N PHE A 291 11.35 0.49 -11.78
CA PHE A 291 10.48 1.16 -12.75
C PHE A 291 10.19 2.60 -12.32
N PHE A 292 9.82 2.79 -11.05
CA PHE A 292 9.62 4.10 -10.44
C PHE A 292 10.88 4.98 -10.51
N LEU A 293 12.04 4.43 -10.20
CA LEU A 293 13.31 5.13 -10.33
C LEU A 293 13.54 5.56 -11.79
N SER A 294 13.29 4.68 -12.76
CA SER A 294 13.40 5.00 -14.18
C SER A 294 12.45 6.12 -14.59
N MET A 295 11.21 6.10 -14.09
CA MET A 295 10.22 7.17 -14.28
C MET A 295 10.75 8.51 -13.74
N VAL A 296 11.29 8.53 -12.51
CA VAL A 296 11.89 9.72 -11.89
C VAL A 296 13.06 10.23 -12.73
N PHE A 297 13.96 9.36 -13.20
CA PHE A 297 15.06 9.78 -14.08
C PHE A 297 14.57 10.35 -15.43
N MET A 298 13.57 9.74 -16.06
CA MET A 298 13.00 10.26 -17.31
C MET A 298 12.33 11.63 -17.12
N ILE A 299 11.78 11.91 -15.93
CA ILE A 299 11.12 13.18 -15.63
C ILE A 299 12.13 14.28 -15.28
N TYR A 300 13.08 13.98 -14.39
CA TYR A 300 13.98 14.98 -13.80
C TYR A 300 15.33 15.09 -14.52
N LEU A 301 15.80 14.03 -15.18
CA LEU A 301 17.11 13.96 -15.85
C LEU A 301 17.05 13.21 -17.21
N PRO A 302 16.13 13.55 -18.13
CA PRO A 302 15.86 12.76 -19.34
C PRO A 302 17.08 12.58 -20.26
N SER A 303 17.83 13.64 -20.57
CA SER A 303 19.04 13.54 -21.41
C SER A 303 20.06 12.57 -20.82
N ARG A 304 20.26 12.62 -19.50
CA ARG A 304 21.19 11.73 -18.79
C ARG A 304 20.70 10.29 -18.80
N PHE A 305 19.39 10.08 -18.67
CA PHE A 305 18.80 8.76 -18.71
C PHE A 305 18.93 8.13 -20.10
N PHE A 306 18.46 8.80 -21.16
CA PHE A 306 18.44 8.22 -22.51
C PHE A 306 19.82 8.06 -23.16
N SER A 307 20.84 8.80 -22.70
CA SER A 307 22.23 8.65 -23.15
C SER A 307 23.02 7.55 -22.45
N ASN A 308 22.48 6.98 -21.35
CA ASN A 308 23.17 5.95 -20.59
C ASN A 308 22.81 4.55 -21.12
N VAL A 309 23.83 3.77 -21.47
CA VAL A 309 23.70 2.40 -22.01
C VAL A 309 22.95 1.46 -21.05
N TYR A 310 23.05 1.70 -19.74
CA TYR A 310 22.39 0.88 -18.72
C TYR A 310 20.89 1.21 -18.53
N SER A 311 20.40 2.32 -19.07
CA SER A 311 19.02 2.77 -18.84
C SER A 311 17.99 1.88 -19.54
N LEU A 312 18.26 1.47 -20.78
CA LEU A 312 17.37 0.58 -21.52
C LEU A 312 17.28 -0.81 -20.86
N PRO A 313 18.39 -1.49 -20.53
CA PRO A 313 18.34 -2.74 -19.76
C PRO A 313 17.59 -2.58 -18.43
N LEU A 314 17.86 -1.55 -17.64
CA LEU A 314 17.15 -1.28 -16.39
C LEU A 314 15.63 -1.15 -16.59
N PHE A 315 15.23 -0.40 -17.61
CA PHE A 315 13.82 -0.22 -17.94
C PHE A 315 13.18 -1.54 -18.40
N ILE A 316 13.85 -2.33 -19.24
CA ILE A 316 13.39 -3.65 -19.69
C ILE A 316 13.23 -4.60 -18.51
N PHE A 317 14.25 -4.71 -17.63
CA PHE A 317 14.20 -5.61 -16.48
C PHE A 317 13.10 -5.22 -15.49
N SER A 318 12.93 -3.93 -15.21
CA SER A 318 11.84 -3.47 -14.34
C SER A 318 10.46 -3.73 -14.94
N PHE A 319 10.27 -3.50 -16.24
CA PHE A 319 9.03 -3.79 -16.96
C PHE A 319 8.71 -5.29 -16.95
N LEU A 320 9.69 -6.12 -17.34
CA LEU A 320 9.57 -7.57 -17.41
C LEU A 320 9.23 -8.15 -16.03
N GLY A 321 9.95 -7.73 -14.99
CA GLY A 321 9.77 -8.22 -13.63
C GLY A 321 8.37 -7.92 -13.09
N VAL A 322 7.86 -6.69 -13.26
CA VAL A 322 6.49 -6.36 -12.84
C VAL A 322 5.45 -7.23 -13.57
N TYR A 323 5.62 -7.40 -14.89
CA TYR A 323 4.70 -8.23 -15.68
C TYR A 323 4.73 -9.70 -15.24
N MET A 324 5.93 -10.27 -15.08
CA MET A 324 6.13 -11.70 -14.85
C MET A 324 5.73 -12.14 -13.43
N LEU A 325 5.72 -11.23 -12.45
CA LEU A 325 5.43 -11.56 -11.04
C LEU A 325 3.99 -11.29 -10.62
N HIS A 326 3.26 -10.47 -11.38
CA HIS A 326 1.84 -10.30 -11.12
C HIS A 326 1.15 -9.74 -12.36
N ARG A 327 0.42 -10.58 -13.12
CA ARG A 327 -0.25 -10.13 -14.35
C ARG A 327 -1.22 -8.96 -14.11
N LYS A 328 -1.86 -8.87 -12.94
CA LYS A 328 -2.73 -7.73 -12.61
C LYS A 328 -1.94 -6.45 -12.28
N ALA A 329 -0.65 -6.55 -11.90
CA ALA A 329 0.21 -5.41 -11.59
C ALA A 329 0.79 -4.71 -12.83
N VAL A 330 0.60 -5.29 -14.04
CA VAL A 330 0.83 -4.59 -15.31
C VAL A 330 0.14 -3.23 -15.37
N ILE A 331 -0.99 -3.08 -14.67
CA ILE A 331 -1.70 -1.82 -14.59
C ILE A 331 -0.79 -0.69 -14.08
N TYR A 332 0.13 -0.96 -13.15
CA TYR A 332 1.06 0.06 -12.65
C TYR A 332 2.00 0.53 -13.75
N VAL A 333 2.59 -0.40 -14.51
CA VAL A 333 3.47 -0.09 -15.64
C VAL A 333 2.71 0.66 -16.73
N LEU A 334 1.49 0.22 -17.06
CA LEU A 334 0.64 0.90 -18.05
C LEU A 334 0.35 2.35 -17.62
N VAL A 335 -0.09 2.55 -16.38
CA VAL A 335 -0.37 3.89 -15.84
C VAL A 335 0.91 4.74 -15.84
N GLY A 336 2.04 4.20 -15.39
CA GLY A 336 3.32 4.91 -15.40
C GLY A 336 3.76 5.34 -16.81
N VAL A 337 3.59 4.46 -17.80
CA VAL A 337 3.87 4.76 -19.21
C VAL A 337 2.94 5.86 -19.74
N VAL A 338 1.64 5.77 -19.48
CA VAL A 338 0.66 6.80 -19.87
C VAL A 338 1.05 8.16 -19.26
N LEU A 339 1.36 8.18 -17.96
CA LEU A 339 1.77 9.39 -17.25
C LEU A 339 3.07 9.98 -17.82
N LEU A 340 4.04 9.14 -18.20
CA LEU A 340 5.26 9.56 -18.88
C LEU A 340 4.97 10.18 -20.26
N PHE A 341 4.05 9.62 -21.05
CA PHE A 341 3.64 10.17 -22.35
C PHE A 341 2.86 11.47 -22.23
N LEU A 342 2.02 11.61 -21.19
CA LEU A 342 1.28 12.85 -20.92
C LEU A 342 2.24 13.97 -20.50
N TYR A 343 3.25 13.65 -19.70
CA TYR A 343 4.22 14.61 -19.19
C TYR A 343 5.33 14.98 -20.20
N SER A 344 6.04 13.98 -20.73
CA SER A 344 7.26 14.21 -21.52
C SER A 344 6.90 14.54 -22.96
N LYS A 345 6.98 15.82 -23.35
CA LYS A 345 6.74 16.25 -24.74
C LYS A 345 7.95 15.99 -25.65
N MET A 346 9.15 16.26 -25.15
CA MET A 346 10.39 16.21 -25.94
C MET A 346 10.91 14.79 -26.17
N TYR A 347 10.78 13.89 -25.19
CA TYR A 347 11.38 12.54 -25.24
C TYR A 347 10.37 11.43 -25.59
N LYS A 348 9.20 11.77 -26.18
CA LYS A 348 8.16 10.78 -26.51
C LYS A 348 8.66 9.64 -27.37
N LYS A 349 9.50 9.94 -28.36
CA LYS A 349 10.04 8.92 -29.29
C LYS A 349 10.97 7.94 -28.56
N GLN A 350 11.81 8.44 -27.66
CA GLN A 350 12.72 7.62 -26.86
C GLN A 350 11.95 6.77 -25.84
N ILE A 351 10.94 7.36 -25.18
CA ILE A 351 10.02 6.61 -24.30
C ILE A 351 9.32 5.50 -25.08
N ALA A 352 8.74 5.81 -26.24
CA ALA A 352 8.10 4.83 -27.11
C ALA A 352 9.06 3.70 -27.51
N LYS A 353 10.29 4.02 -27.90
CA LYS A 353 11.32 3.01 -28.19
C LYS A 353 11.56 2.08 -27.00
N TYR A 354 11.73 2.63 -25.80
CA TYR A 354 11.97 1.84 -24.58
C TYR A 354 10.77 0.94 -24.24
N VAL A 355 9.55 1.47 -24.36
CA VAL A 355 8.31 0.72 -24.13
C VAL A 355 8.15 -0.39 -25.16
N ILE A 356 8.29 -0.11 -26.45
CA ILE A 356 8.16 -1.10 -27.52
C ILE A 356 9.16 -2.24 -27.34
N ILE A 357 10.44 -1.92 -27.10
CA ILE A 357 11.46 -2.95 -26.86
C ILE A 357 11.11 -3.78 -25.61
N SER A 358 10.66 -3.15 -24.53
CA SER A 358 10.28 -3.86 -23.30
C SER A 358 9.07 -4.77 -23.49
N VAL A 359 8.06 -4.33 -24.25
CA VAL A 359 6.90 -5.14 -24.62
C VAL A 359 7.33 -6.33 -25.47
N LEU A 360 8.15 -6.12 -26.49
CA LEU A 360 8.65 -7.21 -27.35
C LEU A 360 9.44 -8.24 -26.54
N VAL A 361 10.37 -7.80 -25.69
CA VAL A 361 11.13 -8.69 -24.80
C VAL A 361 10.18 -9.45 -23.87
N THR A 362 9.21 -8.78 -23.27
CA THR A 362 8.23 -9.41 -22.38
C THR A 362 7.38 -10.46 -23.09
N LEU A 363 6.93 -10.18 -24.32
CA LEU A 363 6.19 -11.13 -25.13
C LEU A 363 7.05 -12.34 -25.49
N VAL A 364 8.32 -12.14 -25.87
CA VAL A 364 9.25 -13.24 -26.17
C VAL A 364 9.45 -14.12 -24.93
N PHE A 365 9.77 -13.52 -23.78
CA PHE A 365 9.96 -14.26 -22.52
C PHE A 365 8.69 -15.00 -22.07
N ASN A 366 7.53 -14.35 -22.15
CA ASN A 366 6.26 -14.98 -21.81
C ASN A 366 5.95 -16.15 -22.76
N THR A 367 6.13 -15.99 -24.06
CA THR A 367 5.92 -17.06 -25.06
C THR A 367 6.87 -18.23 -24.83
N LEU A 368 8.17 -17.98 -24.66
CA LEU A 368 9.15 -19.02 -24.33
C LEU A 368 8.79 -19.74 -23.03
N GLY A 369 8.43 -19.00 -21.99
CA GLY A 369 8.00 -19.56 -20.71
C GLY A 369 6.77 -20.46 -20.85
N ASN A 370 5.73 -20.03 -21.58
CA ASN A 370 4.53 -20.84 -21.81
C ASN A 370 4.82 -22.08 -22.64
N THR A 371 5.67 -21.99 -23.68
CA THR A 371 6.00 -23.14 -24.54
C THR A 371 6.85 -24.18 -23.82
N ILE A 372 7.80 -23.74 -22.99
CA ILE A 372 8.73 -24.63 -22.27
C ILE A 372 8.05 -25.24 -21.03
N LEU A 373 7.40 -24.40 -20.21
CA LEU A 373 6.85 -24.83 -18.92
C LEU A 373 5.41 -25.34 -19.01
N LYS A 374 4.68 -24.98 -20.08
CA LYS A 374 3.29 -25.42 -20.36
C LYS A 374 2.36 -25.33 -19.13
N PRO A 375 2.27 -24.15 -18.48
CA PRO A 375 1.41 -24.02 -17.30
C PRO A 375 -0.06 -24.22 -17.68
N GLU A 376 -0.80 -24.92 -16.83
CA GLU A 376 -2.24 -25.09 -16.98
C GLU A 376 -3.01 -23.78 -16.72
N GLU A 377 -4.29 -23.77 -17.09
CA GLU A 377 -5.17 -22.64 -16.79
C GLU A 377 -5.24 -22.39 -15.28
N SER A 378 -5.42 -21.13 -14.88
CA SER A 378 -5.56 -20.80 -13.47
C SER A 378 -6.84 -21.39 -12.89
N GLN A 379 -6.70 -22.06 -11.75
CA GLN A 379 -7.83 -22.51 -10.93
C GLN A 379 -8.64 -21.35 -10.32
N LYS A 380 -8.13 -20.11 -10.40
CA LYS A 380 -8.74 -18.91 -9.81
C LYS A 380 -9.08 -17.86 -10.87
N LYS A 381 -9.65 -18.31 -12.00
CA LYS A 381 -9.94 -17.49 -13.18
C LYS A 381 -10.75 -16.21 -12.87
N TYR A 382 -11.73 -16.30 -11.97
CA TYR A 382 -12.65 -15.21 -11.65
C TYR A 382 -12.23 -14.37 -10.43
N ASP A 383 -11.01 -14.52 -9.90
CA ASP A 383 -10.55 -13.77 -8.73
C ASP A 383 -10.58 -12.24 -8.89
N TYR A 384 -10.57 -11.73 -10.12
CA TYR A 384 -10.73 -10.30 -10.38
C TYR A 384 -12.13 -9.76 -10.01
N LEU A 385 -13.13 -10.65 -9.88
CA LEU A 385 -14.48 -10.33 -9.44
C LEU A 385 -14.66 -10.44 -7.92
N SER A 386 -13.62 -10.74 -7.15
CA SER A 386 -13.70 -10.95 -5.69
C SER A 386 -14.52 -9.88 -4.96
N SER A 387 -14.20 -8.60 -5.16
CA SER A 387 -14.96 -7.48 -4.56
C SER A 387 -16.42 -7.40 -5.03
N ARG A 388 -16.73 -7.86 -6.25
CA ARG A 388 -18.10 -7.85 -6.79
C ARG A 388 -18.90 -9.03 -6.26
N PHE A 389 -18.27 -10.19 -6.07
CA PHE A 389 -18.87 -11.31 -5.34
C PHE A 389 -19.21 -10.90 -3.92
N GLN A 390 -18.29 -10.22 -3.24
CA GLN A 390 -18.53 -9.69 -1.90
C GLN A 390 -19.72 -8.74 -1.84
N GLN A 391 -19.82 -7.81 -2.80
CA GLN A 391 -20.95 -6.87 -2.87
C GLN A 391 -22.30 -7.56 -3.06
N LEU A 392 -22.37 -8.52 -3.99
CA LEU A 392 -23.61 -9.27 -4.23
C LEU A 392 -23.96 -10.15 -3.02
N ALA A 393 -22.97 -10.80 -2.41
CA ALA A 393 -23.16 -11.59 -1.20
C ALA A 393 -23.68 -10.74 -0.04
N ALA A 394 -23.11 -9.55 0.18
CA ALA A 394 -23.60 -8.62 1.19
C ALA A 394 -25.07 -8.23 0.93
N ALA A 395 -25.43 -7.97 -0.32
CA ALA A 395 -26.81 -7.61 -0.68
C ALA A 395 -27.79 -8.77 -0.46
N VAL A 396 -27.42 -10.00 -0.86
CA VAL A 396 -28.26 -11.19 -0.62
C VAL A 396 -28.33 -11.52 0.88
N TYR A 397 -27.26 -11.28 1.64
CA TYR A 397 -27.22 -11.51 3.09
C TYR A 397 -28.10 -10.53 3.87
N TYR A 398 -28.02 -9.23 3.58
CA TYR A 398 -28.74 -8.20 4.33
C TYR A 398 -30.15 -7.90 3.78
N HIS A 399 -30.39 -8.14 2.49
CA HIS A 399 -31.62 -7.78 1.79
C HIS A 399 -32.13 -8.91 0.87
N PRO A 400 -32.28 -10.16 1.35
CA PRO A 400 -32.70 -11.29 0.53
C PRO A 400 -34.07 -11.09 -0.13
N GLU A 401 -34.97 -10.35 0.52
CA GLU A 401 -36.32 -10.02 0.04
C GLU A 401 -36.33 -9.14 -1.22
N SER A 402 -35.20 -8.51 -1.53
CA SER A 402 -35.05 -7.64 -2.69
C SER A 402 -34.69 -8.37 -3.99
N PHE A 403 -34.53 -9.69 -3.93
CA PHE A 403 -34.19 -10.56 -5.05
C PHE A 403 -35.36 -11.47 -5.41
N THR A 404 -35.58 -11.71 -6.70
CA THR A 404 -36.60 -12.67 -7.14
C THR A 404 -36.12 -14.10 -6.89
N LYS A 405 -37.06 -15.06 -6.86
CA LYS A 405 -36.74 -16.48 -6.73
C LYS A 405 -35.70 -16.95 -7.76
N SER A 406 -35.85 -16.55 -9.03
CA SER A 406 -34.89 -16.88 -10.10
C SER A 406 -33.50 -16.27 -9.88
N GLU A 407 -33.42 -15.08 -9.29
CA GLU A 407 -32.13 -14.43 -8.99
C GLU A 407 -31.42 -15.11 -7.81
N LEU A 408 -32.18 -15.56 -6.81
CA LEU A 408 -31.65 -16.35 -5.69
C LEU A 408 -31.22 -17.75 -6.15
N GLU A 409 -31.98 -18.40 -7.04
CA GLU A 409 -31.57 -19.67 -7.68
C GLU A 409 -30.28 -19.50 -8.50
N PHE A 410 -30.15 -18.39 -9.24
CA PHE A 410 -28.92 -18.06 -9.94
C PHE A 410 -27.74 -17.89 -8.96
N TYR A 411 -27.94 -17.10 -7.90
CA TYR A 411 -26.94 -16.88 -6.85
C TYR A 411 -26.51 -18.20 -6.21
N ASP A 412 -27.47 -19.05 -5.84
CA ASP A 412 -27.21 -20.36 -5.25
C ASP A 412 -26.40 -21.26 -6.19
N SER A 413 -26.76 -21.27 -7.48
CA SER A 413 -26.06 -22.06 -8.49
C SER A 413 -24.62 -21.60 -8.79
N THR A 414 -24.21 -20.44 -8.28
CA THR A 414 -22.90 -19.82 -8.59
C THR A 414 -22.06 -19.59 -7.33
N LEU A 415 -22.54 -18.76 -6.41
CA LEU A 415 -21.88 -18.39 -5.17
C LEU A 415 -22.36 -19.22 -3.97
N GLY A 416 -23.54 -19.84 -4.07
CA GLY A 416 -24.14 -20.67 -3.02
C GLY A 416 -24.78 -19.86 -1.90
N LEU A 417 -26.07 -20.04 -1.64
CA LEU A 417 -26.78 -19.37 -0.55
C LEU A 417 -26.25 -19.82 0.81
N ASP A 418 -25.95 -21.11 0.97
CA ASP A 418 -25.38 -21.64 2.21
C ASP A 418 -24.01 -21.02 2.55
N ASN A 419 -23.23 -20.60 1.55
CA ASN A 419 -21.93 -19.98 1.77
C ASN A 419 -22.04 -18.61 2.45
N ASN A 420 -23.19 -17.94 2.37
CA ASN A 420 -23.42 -16.67 3.08
C ASN A 420 -23.40 -16.83 4.61
N LYS A 421 -23.53 -18.05 5.15
CA LYS A 421 -23.32 -18.33 6.58
C LYS A 421 -21.89 -17.99 7.03
N ASN A 422 -20.93 -18.02 6.11
CA ASN A 422 -19.52 -17.69 6.34
C ASN A 422 -19.17 -16.26 5.89
N PHE A 423 -20.16 -15.40 5.60
CA PHE A 423 -19.92 -14.04 5.14
C PHE A 423 -19.17 -13.22 6.21
N LEU A 424 -18.08 -12.57 5.80
CA LEU A 424 -17.29 -11.64 6.62
C LEU A 424 -17.24 -10.29 5.91
N TYR A 425 -17.43 -9.17 6.61
CA TYR A 425 -17.36 -7.85 5.97
C TYR A 425 -15.93 -7.45 5.55
N SER A 426 -14.92 -7.95 6.26
CA SER A 426 -13.51 -7.58 6.12
C SER A 426 -12.72 -8.45 5.13
N GLU A 427 -13.31 -9.54 4.64
CA GLU A 427 -12.64 -10.51 3.79
C GLU A 427 -13.63 -11.17 2.81
N ALA A 428 -13.28 -11.19 1.53
CA ALA A 428 -14.10 -11.76 0.46
C ALA A 428 -13.82 -13.25 0.21
N ASP A 429 -12.74 -13.79 0.76
CA ASP A 429 -12.27 -15.15 0.51
C ASP A 429 -13.26 -16.25 0.90
N PRO A 430 -14.01 -16.19 2.02
CA PRO A 430 -15.03 -17.19 2.33
C PRO A 430 -16.09 -17.36 1.24
N ILE A 431 -16.52 -16.27 0.60
CA ILE A 431 -17.49 -16.29 -0.50
C ILE A 431 -16.81 -16.68 -1.81
N LYS A 432 -15.70 -16.00 -2.14
CA LYS A 432 -14.97 -16.17 -3.40
C LYS A 432 -14.46 -17.61 -3.57
N ASN A 433 -13.91 -18.21 -2.51
CA ASN A 433 -13.29 -19.53 -2.59
C ASN A 433 -14.31 -20.67 -2.67
N ALA A 434 -15.58 -20.42 -2.32
CA ALA A 434 -16.65 -21.40 -2.45
C ALA A 434 -17.18 -21.50 -3.90
N MET A 435 -16.96 -20.48 -4.73
CA MET A 435 -17.35 -20.47 -6.14
C MET A 435 -16.44 -21.38 -6.98
N LYS A 436 -17.06 -22.25 -7.78
CA LYS A 436 -16.36 -23.14 -8.74
C LYS A 436 -16.41 -22.56 -10.15
N ASN A 437 -15.27 -22.57 -10.85
CA ASN A 437 -15.17 -21.97 -12.18
C ASN A 437 -16.18 -22.57 -13.17
N GLU A 438 -16.44 -23.88 -13.08
CA GLU A 438 -17.38 -24.59 -13.95
C GLU A 438 -18.82 -24.09 -13.77
N GLN A 439 -19.19 -23.74 -12.53
CA GLN A 439 -20.54 -23.26 -12.20
C GLN A 439 -20.79 -21.83 -12.68
N PHE A 440 -19.74 -21.03 -12.83
CA PHE A 440 -19.81 -19.62 -13.22
C PHE A 440 -19.53 -19.38 -14.71
N LYS A 441 -18.88 -20.33 -15.40
CA LYS A 441 -18.50 -20.21 -16.81
C LYS A 441 -19.72 -19.94 -17.70
N GLY A 442 -19.67 -18.85 -18.47
CA GLY A 442 -20.76 -18.44 -19.38
C GLY A 442 -21.90 -17.69 -18.71
N LYS A 443 -21.87 -17.51 -17.38
CA LYS A 443 -22.89 -16.80 -16.59
C LYS A 443 -22.50 -15.36 -16.27
N GLU A 444 -21.40 -14.84 -16.80
CA GLU A 444 -20.86 -13.51 -16.47
C GLU A 444 -21.85 -12.39 -16.76
N ARG A 445 -22.56 -12.46 -17.90
CA ARG A 445 -23.56 -11.46 -18.29
C ARG A 445 -24.74 -11.44 -17.33
N GLU A 446 -25.20 -12.61 -16.92
CA GLU A 446 -26.30 -12.75 -15.96
C GLU A 446 -25.88 -12.27 -14.58
N PHE A 447 -24.67 -12.64 -14.13
CA PHE A 447 -24.08 -12.13 -12.90
C PHE A 447 -24.08 -10.60 -12.85
N PHE A 448 -23.58 -9.93 -13.90
CA PHE A 448 -23.56 -8.46 -13.92
C PHE A 448 -24.97 -7.85 -13.98
N LYS A 449 -25.95 -8.53 -14.56
CA LYS A 449 -27.35 -8.10 -14.55
C LYS A 449 -27.91 -8.12 -13.12
N VAL A 450 -27.74 -9.23 -12.39
CA VAL A 450 -28.17 -9.37 -10.99
C VAL A 450 -27.41 -8.42 -10.08
N TRP A 451 -26.08 -8.35 -10.23
CA TRP A 451 -25.21 -7.44 -9.48
C TRP A 451 -25.62 -5.97 -9.65
N TRP A 452 -25.91 -5.54 -10.89
CA TRP A 452 -26.28 -4.15 -11.17
C TRP A 452 -27.67 -3.79 -10.63
N LYS A 453 -28.62 -4.72 -10.69
CA LYS A 453 -29.94 -4.55 -10.04
C LYS A 453 -29.78 -4.39 -8.53
N GLY A 454 -29.01 -5.29 -7.90
CA GLY A 454 -28.72 -5.19 -6.47
C GLY A 454 -28.03 -3.87 -6.11
N TYR A 455 -27.06 -3.42 -6.91
CA TYR A 455 -26.38 -2.14 -6.71
C TYR A 455 -27.35 -0.95 -6.74
N ARG A 456 -28.29 -0.93 -7.70
CA ARG A 456 -29.29 0.15 -7.81
C ARG A 456 -30.30 0.14 -6.66
N ASN A 457 -30.71 -1.04 -6.21
CA ASN A 457 -31.67 -1.18 -5.12
C ASN A 457 -31.02 -0.87 -3.76
N HIS A 458 -29.75 -1.27 -3.58
CA HIS A 458 -29.02 -1.21 -2.32
C HIS A 458 -27.62 -0.58 -2.47
N PRO A 459 -27.51 0.66 -2.97
CA PRO A 459 -26.21 1.26 -3.30
C PRO A 459 -25.31 1.40 -2.07
N LYS A 460 -25.88 1.70 -0.90
CA LYS A 460 -25.13 1.78 0.36
C LYS A 460 -24.49 0.45 0.72
N THR A 461 -25.23 -0.67 0.68
CA THR A 461 -24.69 -2.01 0.99
C THR A 461 -23.51 -2.36 0.08
N TYR A 462 -23.61 -2.04 -1.21
CA TYR A 462 -22.53 -2.27 -2.17
C TYR A 462 -21.31 -1.37 -1.95
N ILE A 463 -21.53 -0.10 -1.55
CA ILE A 463 -20.44 0.82 -1.21
C ILE A 463 -19.75 0.36 0.07
N ASP A 464 -20.51 0.08 1.12
CA ASP A 464 -20.01 -0.41 2.41
C ASP A 464 -19.20 -1.70 2.23
N ALA A 465 -19.66 -2.64 1.39
CA ALA A 465 -18.92 -3.87 1.11
C ALA A 465 -17.53 -3.63 0.51
N ILE A 466 -17.35 -2.66 -0.40
CA ILE A 466 -16.03 -2.30 -0.93
C ILE A 466 -15.18 -1.54 0.10
N LEU A 467 -15.80 -0.61 0.83
CA LEU A 467 -15.07 0.20 1.80
C LEU A 467 -14.55 -0.66 2.96
N ASN A 468 -15.33 -1.63 3.44
CA ASN A 468 -14.89 -2.55 4.48
C ASN A 468 -13.69 -3.40 4.07
N LEU A 469 -13.57 -3.79 2.79
CA LEU A 469 -12.42 -4.52 2.27
C LEU A 469 -11.16 -3.66 2.11
N SER A 470 -11.26 -2.33 2.20
CA SER A 470 -10.17 -1.44 1.78
C SER A 470 -9.83 -0.29 2.72
N VAL A 471 -10.61 -0.08 3.78
CA VAL A 471 -10.49 1.08 4.67
C VAL A 471 -9.08 1.28 5.22
N SER A 472 -8.34 0.20 5.49
CA SER A 472 -6.96 0.29 5.99
C SER A 472 -5.96 0.95 5.05
N TYR A 473 -6.25 0.95 3.74
CA TYR A 473 -5.34 1.47 2.73
C TYR A 473 -5.42 2.98 2.56
N TRP A 474 -6.55 3.61 2.93
CA TRP A 474 -6.77 5.04 2.74
C TRP A 474 -7.14 5.80 4.03
N TYR A 475 -7.40 5.09 5.13
CA TYR A 475 -7.65 5.64 6.47
C TYR A 475 -6.67 5.07 7.50
N ILE A 476 -6.36 5.85 8.54
CA ILE A 476 -5.52 5.40 9.67
C ILE A 476 -6.34 4.39 10.49
N TYR A 477 -6.27 3.13 10.08
CA TYR A 477 -7.01 2.03 10.68
C TYR A 477 -6.62 1.81 12.13
N ASN A 478 -7.55 1.25 12.93
CA ASN A 478 -7.29 0.95 14.33
C ASN A 478 -6.24 -0.17 14.48
N ILE A 479 -6.21 -1.13 13.56
CA ILE A 479 -5.26 -2.24 13.53
C ILE A 479 -4.05 -1.91 12.64
N PRO A 480 -2.81 -2.18 13.07
CA PRO A 480 -1.63 -2.05 12.21
C PRO A 480 -1.61 -3.13 11.11
N ASP A 481 -1.04 -2.81 9.96
CA ASP A 481 -0.88 -3.70 8.81
C ASP A 481 0.49 -4.37 8.84
N MET A 482 0.63 -5.41 9.67
CA MET A 482 1.91 -6.05 9.97
C MET A 482 2.32 -7.09 8.92
N ALA A 483 3.60 -7.19 8.63
CA ALA A 483 4.12 -8.27 7.78
C ALA A 483 3.89 -9.64 8.44
N TYR A 484 3.27 -10.57 7.70
CA TYR A 484 3.01 -11.90 8.23
C TYR A 484 4.32 -12.68 8.48
N VAL A 485 4.47 -13.22 9.70
CA VAL A 485 5.60 -14.04 10.11
C VAL A 485 5.12 -15.47 10.41
N SER A 486 5.63 -16.43 9.64
CA SER A 486 5.46 -17.86 9.93
C SER A 486 6.63 -18.66 9.36
N SER A 487 6.96 -19.78 9.98
CA SER A 487 8.03 -20.67 9.53
C SER A 487 7.48 -21.78 8.63
N TYR A 488 8.27 -22.16 7.62
CA TYR A 488 7.98 -23.33 6.76
C TYR A 488 7.78 -24.58 7.62
N TYR A 489 8.68 -24.81 8.57
CA TYR A 489 8.62 -26.00 9.42
C TYR A 489 7.38 -26.03 10.31
N VAL A 490 6.94 -24.86 10.81
CA VAL A 490 5.69 -24.74 11.56
C VAL A 490 4.51 -25.06 10.65
N ALA A 491 4.43 -24.43 9.48
CA ALA A 491 3.35 -24.68 8.51
C ALA A 491 3.28 -26.16 8.14
N MET A 492 4.43 -26.80 7.92
CA MET A 492 4.57 -28.17 7.46
C MET A 492 4.32 -29.24 8.54
N TYR A 493 4.80 -29.03 9.77
CA TYR A 493 4.90 -30.11 10.78
C TYR A 493 4.08 -29.88 12.06
N SER A 494 3.53 -28.68 12.32
CA SER A 494 2.79 -28.39 13.56
C SER A 494 1.27 -28.53 13.46
N ARG A 495 0.71 -28.67 12.25
CA ARG A 495 -0.75 -28.74 12.03
C ARG A 495 -1.21 -30.20 11.96
N GLU A 496 -2.42 -30.48 12.47
CA GLU A 496 -3.04 -31.83 12.50
C GLU A 496 -3.11 -32.51 11.12
N ASN A 497 -3.02 -31.73 10.04
CA ASN A 497 -2.83 -32.23 8.67
C ASN A 497 -1.54 -31.62 8.09
N ASN A 498 -0.59 -32.48 7.71
CA ASN A 498 0.60 -32.10 6.96
C ASN A 498 0.19 -31.60 5.55
N TRP A 499 0.74 -30.45 5.11
CA TRP A 499 0.47 -29.89 3.77
C TRP A 499 0.79 -30.84 2.60
N PHE A 500 1.68 -31.81 2.77
CA PHE A 500 2.02 -32.81 1.73
C PHE A 500 1.44 -34.21 2.02
N GLY A 501 0.49 -34.31 2.95
CA GLY A 501 -0.12 -35.56 3.41
C GLY A 501 0.70 -36.27 4.48
N ASN A 502 0.03 -36.99 5.38
CA ASN A 502 0.56 -37.50 6.66
C ASN A 502 1.74 -38.51 6.59
N LYS A 503 2.32 -38.76 5.40
CA LYS A 503 3.37 -39.79 5.19
C LYS A 503 4.64 -39.31 4.48
N LYS A 504 4.72 -38.05 4.03
CA LYS A 504 5.92 -37.55 3.32
C LYS A 504 6.70 -36.55 4.17
N ILE A 505 7.90 -36.96 4.56
CA ILE A 505 8.86 -36.15 5.31
C ILE A 505 10.01 -35.82 4.36
N TYR A 506 10.20 -34.53 4.09
CA TYR A 506 11.29 -34.04 3.23
C TYR A 506 12.49 -33.55 4.02
N ASP A 507 12.37 -33.41 5.34
CA ASP A 507 13.37 -32.81 6.21
C ASP A 507 13.85 -33.84 7.23
N LYS A 508 14.98 -34.51 6.96
CA LYS A 508 15.54 -35.49 7.92
C LYS A 508 16.17 -34.77 9.11
N GLY A 509 15.64 -35.02 10.32
CA GLY A 509 16.20 -34.50 11.57
C GLY A 509 16.02 -33.00 11.82
N MET A 510 15.49 -32.25 10.86
CA MET A 510 15.13 -30.83 11.00
C MET A 510 13.63 -30.70 11.24
N THR A 511 13.25 -30.68 12.50
CA THR A 511 11.91 -30.28 12.94
C THR A 511 12.00 -28.94 13.64
N PHE A 512 10.96 -28.11 13.53
CA PHE A 512 10.82 -26.95 14.40
C PHE A 512 10.51 -27.48 15.80
N SER A 513 11.54 -27.67 16.62
CA SER A 513 11.33 -27.93 18.04
C SER A 513 10.85 -26.64 18.67
N GLN A 514 9.62 -26.59 19.18
CA GLN A 514 9.23 -25.58 20.16
C GLN A 514 9.82 -25.98 21.51
N GLY A 515 11.14 -25.93 21.65
CA GLY A 515 11.83 -26.22 22.89
C GLY A 515 11.96 -24.98 23.78
N ASP A 516 12.59 -25.16 24.93
CA ASP A 516 12.99 -24.09 25.86
C ASP A 516 14.42 -23.60 25.62
N ASN A 517 14.98 -23.87 24.43
CA ASN A 517 16.34 -23.46 24.10
C ASN A 517 16.44 -21.94 23.88
N MET A 518 17.67 -21.42 23.88
CA MET A 518 17.94 -19.98 23.72
C MET A 518 17.43 -19.42 22.38
N TYR A 519 17.48 -20.21 21.32
CA TYR A 519 17.03 -19.79 19.98
C TYR A 519 15.51 -19.58 19.95
N ASP A 520 14.74 -20.53 20.50
CA ASP A 520 13.28 -20.47 20.55
C ASP A 520 12.80 -19.27 21.40
N LYS A 521 13.51 -18.97 22.50
CA LYS A 521 13.26 -17.77 23.32
C LYS A 521 13.53 -16.49 22.53
N LEU A 522 14.65 -16.43 21.80
CA LEU A 522 14.99 -15.28 20.96
C LEU A 522 13.97 -15.08 19.82
N TYR A 523 13.56 -16.16 19.15
CA TYR A 523 12.52 -16.13 18.12
C TYR A 523 11.23 -15.53 18.67
N LYS A 524 10.72 -16.07 19.79
CA LYS A 524 9.49 -15.60 20.43
C LYS A 524 9.58 -14.13 20.83
N TYR A 525 10.69 -13.73 21.46
CA TYR A 525 10.89 -12.34 21.87
C TYR A 525 10.92 -11.36 20.69
N VAL A 526 11.62 -11.71 19.60
CA VAL A 526 11.68 -10.85 18.40
C VAL A 526 10.35 -10.82 17.66
N TYR A 527 9.62 -11.94 17.63
CA TYR A 527 8.26 -12.02 17.12
C TYR A 527 7.32 -11.10 17.93
N GLU A 528 7.36 -11.14 19.26
CA GLU A 528 6.56 -10.27 20.12
C GLU A 528 6.93 -8.79 19.95
N ILE A 529 8.22 -8.45 19.83
CA ILE A 529 8.66 -7.08 19.53
C ILE A 529 8.07 -6.60 18.21
N HIS A 530 8.11 -7.43 17.16
CA HIS A 530 7.56 -7.06 15.86
C HIS A 530 6.10 -6.62 16.00
N TRP A 531 5.26 -7.41 16.65
CA TRP A 531 3.86 -7.06 16.90
C TRP A 531 3.69 -5.84 17.80
N ALA A 532 4.46 -5.75 18.90
CA ALA A 532 4.41 -4.62 19.83
C ALA A 532 4.76 -3.27 19.17
N LEU A 533 5.64 -3.27 18.14
CA LEU A 533 5.94 -2.06 17.37
C LEU A 533 4.72 -1.53 16.61
N GLY A 534 3.86 -2.42 16.10
CA GLY A 534 2.61 -2.06 15.41
C GLY A 534 1.55 -1.48 16.36
N ASP A 535 1.48 -2.04 17.57
CA ASP A 535 0.51 -1.64 18.60
C ASP A 535 0.92 -0.36 19.35
N SER A 536 2.19 0.06 19.23
CA SER A 536 2.68 1.32 19.79
C SER A 536 1.87 2.52 19.30
N SER A 537 1.52 3.44 20.22
CA SER A 537 0.68 4.60 19.89
C SER A 537 1.31 5.58 18.89
N VAL A 538 2.65 5.67 18.86
CA VAL A 538 3.37 6.61 17.98
C VAL A 538 4.04 5.85 16.83
N ILE A 539 4.84 4.83 17.15
CA ILE A 539 5.58 4.07 16.14
C ILE A 539 4.61 3.26 15.26
N GLY A 540 3.50 2.78 15.83
CA GLY A 540 2.47 2.05 15.12
C GLY A 540 1.85 2.84 13.96
N LEU A 541 1.90 4.18 13.95
CA LEU A 541 1.43 4.97 12.81
C LEU A 541 2.20 4.63 11.52
N LEU A 542 3.47 4.24 11.63
CA LEU A 542 4.28 3.80 10.49
C LEU A 542 3.83 2.45 9.94
N TYR A 543 3.07 1.67 10.70
CA TYR A 543 2.48 0.39 10.29
C TYR A 543 1.05 0.56 9.79
N ARG A 544 0.55 1.79 9.66
CA ARG A 544 -0.83 2.06 9.20
C ARG A 544 -0.79 2.59 7.78
N PRO A 545 -1.22 1.82 6.77
CA PRO A 545 -1.05 2.22 5.37
C PRO A 545 -1.78 3.52 5.01
N GLY A 546 -2.93 3.80 5.62
CA GLY A 546 -3.64 5.07 5.45
C GLY A 546 -2.83 6.31 5.87
N PHE A 547 -1.84 6.18 6.77
CA PHE A 547 -0.91 7.26 7.09
C PHE A 547 -0.10 7.68 5.85
N TYR A 548 0.32 6.71 5.04
CA TYR A 548 1.06 6.96 3.80
C TYR A 548 0.16 7.57 2.73
N THR A 549 -1.11 7.18 2.68
CA THR A 549 -2.12 7.78 1.79
C THR A 549 -2.38 9.24 2.14
N ILE A 550 -2.53 9.57 3.43
CA ILE A 550 -2.63 10.98 3.88
C ILE A 550 -1.36 11.74 3.51
N GLY A 551 -0.18 11.17 3.75
CA GLY A 551 1.10 11.74 3.32
C GLY A 551 1.13 12.04 1.83
N LEU A 552 0.67 11.10 0.98
CA LEU A 552 0.58 11.29 -0.46
C LEU A 552 -0.38 12.42 -0.85
N LEU A 553 -1.54 12.54 -0.19
CA LEU A 553 -2.49 13.63 -0.43
C LEU A 553 -1.91 15.00 -0.05
N LEU A 554 -1.11 15.06 1.02
CA LEU A 554 -0.35 16.27 1.37
C LEU A 554 0.71 16.60 0.31
N ILE A 555 1.44 15.59 -0.18
CA ILE A 555 2.40 15.76 -1.29
C ILE A 555 1.70 16.30 -2.54
N LEU A 556 0.52 15.76 -2.88
CA LEU A 556 -0.31 16.25 -3.99
C LEU A 556 -0.71 17.71 -3.80
N MET A 557 -1.21 18.07 -2.61
CA MET A 557 -1.56 19.45 -2.28
C MET A 557 -0.37 20.39 -2.50
N PHE A 558 0.81 20.05 -1.98
CA PHE A 558 2.02 20.85 -2.16
C PHE A 558 2.51 20.91 -3.60
N ALA A 559 2.44 19.81 -4.34
CA ALA A 559 2.79 19.77 -5.77
C ALA A 559 1.92 20.76 -6.57
N ILE A 560 0.61 20.78 -6.30
CA ILE A 560 -0.34 21.70 -6.94
C ILE A 560 -0.05 23.15 -6.51
N LEU A 561 0.15 23.41 -5.22
CA LEU A 561 0.48 24.76 -4.70
C LEU A 561 1.72 25.33 -5.38
N LYS A 562 2.79 24.54 -5.45
CA LYS A 562 4.07 24.90 -6.10
C LYS A 562 4.04 24.92 -7.63
N ARG A 563 2.97 24.43 -8.25
CA ARG A 563 2.87 24.19 -9.71
C ARG A 563 4.00 23.29 -10.22
N ASP A 564 4.44 22.30 -9.43
CA ASP A 564 5.49 21.38 -9.85
C ASP A 564 4.90 20.26 -10.72
N LYS A 565 4.85 20.51 -12.03
CA LYS A 565 4.34 19.56 -13.02
C LYS A 565 5.17 18.28 -13.12
N ARG A 566 6.42 18.28 -12.63
CA ARG A 566 7.30 17.10 -12.63
C ARG A 566 6.88 16.09 -11.58
N LEU A 567 6.42 16.58 -10.43
CA LEU A 567 6.02 15.73 -9.31
C LEU A 567 4.66 15.07 -9.53
N LEU A 568 3.74 15.73 -10.25
CA LEU A 568 2.37 15.24 -10.47
C LEU A 568 2.32 13.83 -11.09
N PRO A 569 3.02 13.50 -12.20
CA PRO A 569 3.03 12.13 -12.74
C PRO A 569 3.44 11.09 -11.72
N VAL A 570 4.45 11.40 -10.91
CA VAL A 570 4.99 10.46 -9.93
C VAL A 570 3.99 10.26 -8.77
N VAL A 571 3.30 11.32 -8.34
CA VAL A 571 2.22 11.24 -7.35
C VAL A 571 1.04 10.42 -7.88
N PHE A 572 0.58 10.69 -9.10
CA PHE A 572 -0.53 9.95 -9.72
C PHE A 572 -0.21 8.47 -9.94
N PHE A 573 1.06 8.15 -10.18
CA PHE A 573 1.51 6.76 -10.24
C PHE A 573 1.26 6.05 -8.90
N VAL A 574 1.63 6.65 -7.76
CA VAL A 574 1.37 6.07 -6.43
C VAL A 574 -0.12 6.06 -6.09
N VAL A 575 -0.88 7.09 -6.48
CA VAL A 575 -2.36 7.08 -6.35
C VAL A 575 -2.94 5.87 -7.06
N SER A 576 -2.45 5.52 -8.24
CA SER A 576 -2.97 4.35 -8.97
C SER A 576 -2.74 3.03 -8.25
N ILE A 577 -1.61 2.88 -7.54
CA ILE A 577 -1.35 1.71 -6.67
C ILE A 577 -2.39 1.66 -5.54
N ILE A 578 -2.61 2.76 -4.82
CA ILE A 578 -3.61 2.81 -3.73
C ILE A 578 -5.03 2.53 -4.25
N LEU A 579 -5.38 3.03 -5.44
CA LEU A 579 -6.69 2.75 -6.06
C LEU A 579 -6.91 1.26 -6.36
N THR A 580 -5.84 0.49 -6.64
CA THR A 580 -5.98 -0.97 -6.77
C THR A 580 -6.24 -1.65 -5.43
N CYS A 581 -5.70 -1.12 -4.33
CA CYS A 581 -5.98 -1.60 -2.97
C CYS A 581 -7.45 -1.37 -2.55
N ILE A 582 -8.16 -0.41 -3.16
CA ILE A 582 -9.61 -0.21 -2.94
C ILE A 582 -10.41 -1.45 -3.33
N TYR A 583 -9.95 -2.22 -4.31
CA TYR A 583 -10.57 -3.47 -4.74
C TYR A 583 -9.88 -4.71 -4.17
N SER A 584 -9.13 -4.56 -3.08
CA SER A 584 -8.51 -5.67 -2.34
C SER A 584 -9.57 -6.70 -1.93
N PRO A 585 -9.25 -8.01 -1.92
CA PRO A 585 -10.14 -9.03 -1.38
C PRO A 585 -10.16 -9.07 0.16
N ILE A 586 -9.29 -8.33 0.83
CA ILE A 586 -9.14 -8.35 2.29
C ILE A 586 -8.62 -6.99 2.78
N VAL A 587 -9.14 -6.53 3.91
CA VAL A 587 -8.65 -5.33 4.60
C VAL A 587 -7.40 -5.65 5.41
N ASN A 588 -6.51 -4.68 5.56
CA ASN A 588 -5.37 -4.76 6.47
C ASN A 588 -4.46 -5.97 6.20
N TYR A 589 -4.01 -6.08 4.96
CA TYR A 589 -3.05 -7.12 4.56
C TYR A 589 -1.84 -6.52 3.83
N PHE A 590 -0.68 -6.61 4.50
CA PHE A 590 0.50 -5.80 4.22
C PHE A 590 1.04 -5.95 2.80
N ARG A 591 0.90 -7.13 2.19
CA ARG A 591 1.37 -7.35 0.81
C ARG A 591 0.78 -6.36 -0.19
N TYR A 592 -0.46 -5.91 0.04
CA TYR A 592 -1.14 -4.96 -0.85
C TYR A 592 -0.68 -3.53 -0.60
N SER A 593 -0.36 -3.18 0.64
CA SER A 593 0.14 -1.85 1.01
C SER A 593 1.64 -1.68 0.80
N TYR A 594 2.39 -2.78 0.78
CA TYR A 594 3.85 -2.83 0.70
C TYR A 594 4.41 -1.96 -0.43
N ALA A 595 3.82 -2.05 -1.63
CA ALA A 595 4.28 -1.31 -2.80
C ALA A 595 4.29 0.21 -2.58
N TYR A 596 3.19 0.80 -2.12
CA TYR A 596 3.12 2.24 -1.95
C TYR A 596 3.76 2.70 -0.64
N MET A 597 3.81 1.87 0.40
CA MET A 597 4.60 2.15 1.61
C MET A 597 6.10 2.21 1.31
N MET A 598 6.58 1.42 0.34
CA MET A 598 7.96 1.49 -0.16
C MET A 598 8.21 2.69 -1.07
N ILE A 599 7.22 3.19 -1.82
CA ILE A 599 7.44 4.26 -2.80
C ILE A 599 7.17 5.66 -2.21
N MET A 600 6.14 5.82 -1.39
CA MET A 600 5.70 7.12 -0.88
C MET A 600 6.83 7.90 -0.17
N PRO A 601 7.65 7.30 0.72
CA PRO A 601 8.74 8.03 1.38
C PRO A 601 9.77 8.63 0.39
N LEU A 602 9.98 8.01 -0.78
CA LEU A 602 10.88 8.53 -1.82
C LEU A 602 10.34 9.80 -2.50
N LEU A 603 9.04 10.11 -2.37
CA LEU A 603 8.46 11.36 -2.86
C LEU A 603 8.78 12.57 -1.97
N ILE A 604 9.07 12.35 -0.69
CA ILE A 604 9.34 13.41 0.29
C ILE A 604 10.50 14.32 -0.18
N PRO A 605 11.66 13.79 -0.60
CA PRO A 605 12.72 14.60 -1.21
C PRO A 605 12.29 15.49 -2.37
N LEU A 606 11.38 14.99 -3.22
CA LEU A 606 10.96 15.68 -4.44
C LEU A 606 10.15 16.95 -4.12
N LEU A 607 9.45 16.97 -2.98
CA LEU A 607 8.75 18.16 -2.50
C LEU A 607 9.69 19.33 -2.22
N PHE A 608 10.93 19.06 -1.83
CA PHE A 608 11.87 20.12 -1.45
C PHE A 608 12.69 20.63 -2.64
N LEU A 609 12.37 20.25 -3.88
CA LEU A 609 13.11 20.72 -5.05
C LEU A 609 12.64 22.11 -5.50
N LYS A 610 13.58 22.94 -5.98
CA LYS A 610 13.28 24.19 -6.68
C LYS A 610 12.55 23.89 -7.99
N ASN A 611 11.52 24.69 -8.30
CA ASN A 611 10.81 24.58 -9.57
C ASN A 611 11.66 25.28 -10.66
N SER A 612 12.12 24.53 -11.67
CA SER A 612 13.00 25.05 -12.72
C SER A 612 12.31 26.01 -13.70
N GLU A 613 10.97 26.06 -13.71
CA GLU A 613 10.24 27.07 -14.51
C GLU A 613 10.46 28.50 -13.97
N LYS A 614 10.73 28.68 -12.66
CA LYS A 614 11.04 30.02 -12.10
C LYS A 614 12.46 30.49 -12.40
N SER A 615 13.42 29.59 -12.59
CA SER A 615 14.82 29.97 -12.86
C SER A 615 15.05 30.52 -14.28
N ASN A 616 14.14 30.29 -15.22
CA ASN A 616 14.24 30.87 -16.58
C ASN A 616 13.66 32.29 -16.65
N VAL A 617 12.77 32.67 -15.72
CA VAL A 617 12.25 34.05 -15.65
C VAL A 617 13.27 34.98 -15.00
N GLU A 618 13.97 34.51 -13.95
CA GLU A 618 15.04 35.30 -13.31
C GLU A 618 16.27 35.51 -14.22
N LYS A 619 16.54 34.57 -15.16
CA LYS A 619 17.62 34.73 -16.15
C LYS A 619 17.30 35.69 -17.29
N HIS A 620 16.02 35.90 -17.61
CA HIS A 620 15.59 36.84 -18.67
C HIS A 620 15.27 38.24 -18.14
N SER A 621 15.13 38.43 -16.82
CA SER A 621 15.07 39.76 -16.20
C SER A 621 16.44 40.31 -15.81
N SER A 622 17.51 39.52 -15.98
CA SER A 622 18.91 39.88 -15.69
C SER A 622 19.79 39.88 -16.95
N SER A 623 19.17 39.85 -18.13
CA SER A 623 19.78 40.06 -19.45
C SER A 623 19.05 41.21 -20.12
#